data_AF-A0A438DFN9-F1
#
_entry.id   AF-A0A438DFN9-F1
#
_cell.length_a   1.000
_cell.length_b   1.000
_cell.length_c   1.000
_cell.angle_alpha   90.00
_cell.angle_beta   90.00
_cell.angle_gamma   90.00
#
_symmetry.space_group_name_H-M   'P 1'
#
loop_
_entity.id
_entity.type
_entity.pdbx_description
1 polymer ?
#
loop_
_entity_poly.entity_id
_entity_poly.type
_entity_poly.pdbx_seq_one_letter_code
_entity_poly.pdbx_strand_id
1 'polypeptide(L)'
;MSFRQSQFFNGTIYDVRVVNGFTDNSSLVLVIWCSSQHNDLGGRALQAGDDFSWSLKTNLWATTLFHCTMKWDQRRTSFEAFQVQRDSQRCAPFRTCFWLVKEDGFYFSNDQVNWKKDFSWS
;
A
#
# COMPACT_ATOMS: atom_id res chain seq x y z
N MET A 1 19.16 -36.64 -11.43
CA MET A 1 17.89 -36.37 -10.72
C MET A 1 17.87 -34.90 -10.34
N SER A 2 17.27 -34.07 -11.19
CA SER A 2 17.26 -32.60 -11.02
C SER A 2 16.05 -32.21 -10.19
N PHE A 3 16.28 -31.96 -8.90
CA PHE A 3 15.31 -31.32 -8.03
C PHE A 3 15.40 -29.80 -8.25
N ARG A 4 14.43 -29.21 -8.98
CA ARG A 4 14.05 -27.77 -8.94
C ARG A 4 12.92 -27.44 -9.92
N GLN A 5 11.82 -28.21 -9.92
CA GLN A 5 10.68 -27.95 -10.81
C GLN A 5 9.34 -27.69 -10.10
N SER A 6 9.36 -27.31 -8.81
CA SER A 6 8.13 -27.20 -8.01
C SER A 6 7.84 -25.85 -7.34
N GLN A 7 8.38 -24.72 -7.83
CA GLN A 7 8.05 -23.39 -7.25
C GLN A 7 7.47 -22.34 -8.22
N PHE A 8 7.29 -22.65 -9.50
CA PHE A 8 6.84 -21.67 -10.50
C PHE A 8 5.31 -21.58 -10.72
N PHE A 9 4.49 -22.27 -9.91
CA PHE A 9 3.04 -22.37 -10.13
C PHE A 9 2.17 -21.58 -9.15
N ASN A 10 2.75 -20.83 -8.20
CA ASN A 10 1.98 -20.07 -7.22
C ASN A 10 2.42 -18.61 -7.21
N GLY A 11 1.54 -17.70 -7.62
CA GLY A 11 1.74 -16.26 -7.48
C GLY A 11 2.16 -15.87 -6.05
N THR A 12 2.97 -14.83 -5.92
CA THR A 12 3.51 -14.37 -4.64
C THR A 12 2.46 -13.55 -3.90
N ILE A 13 2.33 -13.79 -2.61
CA ILE A 13 1.44 -13.02 -1.73
C ILE A 13 2.20 -11.81 -1.18
N TYR A 14 1.57 -10.65 -1.24
CA TYR A 14 2.02 -9.42 -0.60
C TYR A 14 0.93 -8.88 0.32
N ASP A 15 1.34 -8.32 1.44
CA ASP A 15 0.47 -7.56 2.32
C ASP A 15 0.74 -6.07 2.16
N VAL A 16 -0.30 -5.30 1.89
CA VAL A 16 -0.21 -3.85 1.75
C VAL A 16 -1.00 -3.21 2.88
N ARG A 17 -0.40 -2.23 3.53
CA ARG A 17 -1.00 -1.53 4.66
C ARG A 17 -0.76 -0.04 4.55
N VAL A 18 -1.83 0.74 4.62
CA VAL A 18 -1.80 2.20 4.65
C VAL A 18 -2.26 2.66 6.02
N VAL A 19 -1.37 3.29 6.78
CA VAL A 19 -1.60 3.72 8.17
C VAL A 19 -1.78 5.23 8.20
N ASN A 20 -2.80 5.68 8.93
CA ASN A 20 -2.92 7.08 9.32
C ASN A 20 -1.93 7.40 10.44
N GLY A 21 -0.84 8.09 10.09
CA GLY A 21 0.23 8.49 10.99
C GLY A 21 0.10 9.90 11.55
N PHE A 22 -1.08 10.51 11.46
CA PHE A 22 -1.29 11.88 11.93
C PHE A 22 -1.12 11.93 13.45
N THR A 23 -0.50 13.00 13.92
CA THR A 23 -0.22 13.24 15.33
C THR A 23 -1.16 14.27 15.94
N ASP A 24 -1.73 15.13 15.09
CA ASP A 24 -2.75 16.08 15.51
C ASP A 24 -4.12 15.40 15.55
N ASN A 25 -4.84 15.54 16.66
CA ASN A 25 -6.22 15.09 16.83
C ASN A 25 -7.18 16.07 16.15
N SER A 26 -6.87 16.41 14.90
CA SER A 26 -7.77 17.12 14.02
C SER A 26 -9.06 16.31 13.88
N SER A 27 -10.21 16.94 14.06
CA SER A 27 -11.53 16.33 13.82
C SER A 27 -11.77 16.01 12.33
N LEU A 28 -10.80 16.28 11.47
CA LEU A 28 -10.85 16.01 10.04
C LEU A 28 -10.54 14.53 9.76
N VAL A 29 -11.51 13.87 9.14
CA VAL A 29 -11.42 12.46 8.78
C VAL A 29 -10.51 12.27 7.56
N LEU A 30 -9.52 11.39 7.68
CA LEU A 30 -8.73 10.90 6.55
C LEU A 30 -9.52 9.78 5.86
N VAL A 31 -9.88 9.97 4.59
CA VAL A 31 -10.64 8.96 3.83
C VAL A 31 -9.73 8.34 2.78
N ILE A 32 -9.67 7.01 2.74
CA ILE A 32 -8.98 6.24 1.72
C ILE A 32 -9.99 5.47 0.89
N TRP A 33 -9.71 5.30 -0.40
CA TRP A 33 -10.36 4.31 -1.24
C TRP A 33 -9.34 3.72 -2.20
N CYS A 34 -9.40 2.40 -2.39
CA CYS A 34 -8.42 1.68 -3.18
C CYS A 34 -9.08 0.69 -4.11
N SER A 35 -8.52 0.55 -5.30
CA SER A 35 -8.98 -0.44 -6.27
C SER A 35 -7.85 -0.89 -7.19
N SER A 36 -8.08 -2.02 -7.83
CA SER A 36 -7.30 -2.55 -8.95
C SER A 36 -8.23 -2.71 -10.15
N GLN A 37 -7.69 -3.14 -11.29
CA GLN A 37 -8.47 -3.37 -12.51
C GLN A 37 -9.71 -4.28 -12.31
N HIS A 38 -9.63 -5.25 -11.40
CA HIS A 38 -10.67 -6.28 -11.22
C HIS A 38 -11.19 -6.39 -9.79
N ASN A 39 -10.64 -5.64 -8.85
CA ASN A 39 -10.99 -5.74 -7.44
C ASN A 39 -11.10 -4.34 -6.84
N ASP A 40 -12.30 -3.99 -6.40
CA ASP A 40 -12.58 -2.78 -5.65
C ASP A 40 -12.54 -3.09 -4.15
N LEU A 41 -11.62 -2.46 -3.43
CA LEU A 41 -11.50 -2.62 -1.98
C LEU A 41 -12.45 -1.67 -1.24
N GLY A 42 -13.09 -0.75 -1.96
CA GLY A 42 -13.96 0.28 -1.41
C GLY A 42 -13.20 1.37 -0.67
N GLY A 43 -13.97 2.17 0.08
CA GLY A 43 -13.45 3.29 0.86
C GLY A 43 -13.69 3.14 2.36
N ARG A 44 -12.78 3.73 3.15
CA ARG A 44 -12.83 3.77 4.61
C ARG A 44 -12.40 5.14 5.14
N ALA A 45 -13.05 5.56 6.21
CA ALA A 45 -12.59 6.65 7.06
C ALA A 45 -11.59 6.08 8.08
N LEU A 46 -10.43 6.71 8.24
CA LEU A 46 -9.35 6.33 9.14
C LEU A 46 -9.17 7.40 10.21
N GLN A 47 -9.28 7.03 11.48
CA GLN A 47 -8.82 7.86 12.60
C GLN A 47 -7.29 7.80 12.73
N ALA A 48 -6.71 8.66 13.54
CA ALA A 48 -5.28 8.61 13.82
C ALA A 48 -4.90 7.24 14.41
N GLY A 49 -3.89 6.58 13.83
CA GLY A 49 -3.47 5.23 14.18
C GLY A 49 -4.22 4.09 13.49
N ASP A 50 -5.38 4.36 12.86
CA ASP A 50 -6.09 3.34 12.07
C ASP A 50 -5.33 3.00 10.79
N ASP A 51 -5.57 1.79 10.29
CA ASP A 51 -5.03 1.32 9.02
C ASP A 51 -6.09 0.78 8.06
N PHE A 52 -5.76 0.87 6.78
CA PHE A 52 -6.43 0.16 5.70
C PHE A 52 -5.46 -0.83 5.08
N SER A 53 -5.74 -2.13 5.20
CA SER A 53 -4.85 -3.18 4.72
C SER A 53 -5.58 -4.28 3.95
N TRP A 54 -4.85 -4.89 3.03
CA TRP A 54 -5.30 -6.02 2.24
C TRP A 54 -4.13 -6.91 1.83
N SER A 55 -4.42 -8.18 1.60
CA SER A 55 -3.48 -9.13 1.00
C SER A 55 -3.82 -9.31 -0.47
N LEU A 56 -2.79 -9.44 -1.31
CA LEU A 56 -2.93 -9.67 -2.75
C LEU A 56 -2.02 -10.80 -3.19
N LYS A 57 -2.47 -11.59 -4.17
CA LYS A 57 -1.65 -12.59 -4.85
C LYS A 57 -1.33 -12.09 -6.24
N THR A 58 -0.05 -12.01 -6.60
CA THR A 58 0.36 -11.57 -7.94
C THR A 58 -0.18 -12.53 -9.00
N ASN A 59 -0.69 -11.97 -10.10
CA ASN A 59 -1.09 -12.77 -11.26
C ASN A 59 0.12 -13.24 -12.07
N LEU A 60 -0.09 -14.25 -12.92
CA LEU A 60 0.98 -14.85 -13.74
C LEU A 60 1.56 -13.87 -14.78
N TRP A 61 0.81 -12.85 -15.16
CA TRP A 61 1.25 -11.83 -16.12
C TRP A 61 1.94 -10.64 -15.46
N ALA A 62 2.16 -10.68 -14.13
CA ALA A 62 2.82 -9.62 -13.38
C ALA A 62 2.29 -8.21 -13.69
N THR A 63 0.97 -8.07 -13.73
CA THR A 63 0.26 -6.81 -13.98
C THR A 63 -0.54 -6.32 -12.77
N THR A 64 -0.42 -7.00 -11.62
CA THR A 64 -1.15 -6.60 -10.41
C THR A 64 -0.75 -5.20 -9.95
N LEU A 65 -1.74 -4.32 -9.91
CA LEU A 65 -1.63 -2.90 -9.58
C LEU A 65 -2.84 -2.47 -8.76
N PHE A 66 -2.58 -1.85 -7.61
CA PHE A 66 -3.58 -1.23 -6.75
C PHE A 66 -3.31 0.27 -6.66
N HIS A 67 -4.29 1.05 -7.07
CA HIS A 67 -4.33 2.49 -6.91
C HIS A 67 -5.15 2.83 -5.68
N CYS A 68 -4.66 3.77 -4.89
CA CYS A 68 -5.38 4.35 -3.78
C CYS A 68 -5.50 5.85 -3.98
N THR A 69 -6.61 6.42 -3.53
CA THR A 69 -6.72 7.85 -3.36
C THR A 69 -7.02 8.13 -1.91
N MET A 70 -6.36 9.16 -1.38
CA MET A 70 -6.62 9.68 -0.06
C MET A 70 -7.13 11.10 -0.14
N LYS A 71 -8.12 11.38 0.70
CA LYS A 71 -8.66 12.72 0.92
C LYS A 71 -8.48 13.10 2.38
N TRP A 72 -7.90 14.27 2.57
CA TRP A 72 -7.82 14.93 3.86
C TRP A 72 -8.17 16.40 3.66
N ASP A 73 -9.25 16.85 4.31
CA ASP A 73 -9.81 18.19 4.11
C ASP A 73 -10.07 18.49 2.62
N GLN A 74 -9.43 19.54 2.08
CA GLN A 74 -9.49 19.92 0.67
C GLN A 74 -8.45 19.22 -0.19
N ARG A 75 -7.47 18.54 0.41
CA ARG A 75 -6.40 17.83 -0.30
C ARG A 75 -6.89 16.47 -0.76
N ARG A 76 -6.51 16.10 -1.98
CA ARG A 76 -6.76 14.79 -2.55
C ARG A 76 -5.54 14.34 -3.32
N THR A 77 -4.97 13.20 -2.94
CA THR A 77 -3.80 12.64 -3.60
C THR A 77 -4.05 11.19 -3.98
N SER A 78 -3.83 10.86 -5.25
CA SER A 78 -3.86 9.49 -5.76
C SER A 78 -2.45 8.95 -5.89
N PHE A 79 -2.26 7.67 -5.58
CA PHE A 79 -0.98 7.00 -5.68
C PHE A 79 -1.14 5.51 -5.95
N GLU A 80 -0.09 4.88 -6.43
CA GLU A 80 -0.03 3.44 -6.62
C GLU A 80 0.44 2.78 -5.32
N ALA A 81 -0.49 2.30 -4.50
CA ALA A 81 -0.13 1.66 -3.23
C ALA A 81 0.61 0.34 -3.41
N PHE A 82 0.37 -0.36 -4.54
CA PHE A 82 1.16 -1.52 -4.94
C PHE A 82 1.22 -1.66 -6.46
N GLN A 83 2.41 -1.88 -7.01
CA GLN A 83 2.63 -2.27 -8.39
C GLN A 83 3.70 -3.36 -8.45
N VAL A 84 3.36 -4.56 -8.93
CA VAL A 84 4.26 -5.73 -8.84
C VAL A 84 5.65 -5.51 -9.46
N GLN A 85 5.74 -4.76 -10.57
CA GLN A 85 7.02 -4.47 -11.24
C GLN A 85 7.95 -3.62 -10.37
N ARG A 86 7.39 -2.65 -9.64
CA ARG A 86 8.14 -1.78 -8.72
C ARG A 86 8.35 -2.44 -7.36
N ASP A 87 7.31 -3.06 -6.82
CA ASP A 87 7.24 -3.38 -5.39
C ASP A 87 7.67 -4.80 -5.03
N SER A 88 7.86 -5.67 -6.03
CA SER A 88 8.39 -7.02 -5.80
C SER A 88 9.75 -7.02 -5.09
N GLN A 89 10.62 -6.07 -5.44
CA GLN A 89 11.89 -5.85 -4.75
C GLN A 89 11.74 -4.85 -3.60
N ARG A 90 10.92 -3.80 -3.77
CA ARG A 90 10.75 -2.74 -2.76
C ARG A 90 10.22 -3.26 -1.43
N CYS A 91 9.34 -4.27 -1.46
CA CYS A 91 8.73 -4.88 -0.29
C CYS A 91 9.45 -6.15 0.19
N ALA A 92 10.54 -6.55 -0.46
CA ALA A 92 11.39 -7.66 -0.02
C ALA A 92 12.19 -7.25 1.24
N PRO A 93 12.59 -8.20 2.10
CA PRO A 93 12.31 -9.63 2.02
C PRO A 93 10.94 -10.03 2.58
N PHE A 94 10.28 -9.12 3.31
CA PHE A 94 9.09 -9.43 4.12
C PHE A 94 7.81 -9.60 3.30
N ARG A 95 7.80 -9.15 2.04
CA ARG A 95 6.63 -9.09 1.15
C ARG A 95 5.51 -8.22 1.72
N THR A 96 5.90 -7.23 2.50
CA THR A 96 5.00 -6.27 3.13
C THR A 96 5.34 -4.87 2.67
N CYS A 97 4.33 -4.13 2.23
CA CYS A 97 4.44 -2.76 1.75
C CYS A 97 3.66 -1.87 2.72
N PHE A 98 4.37 -1.04 3.49
CA PHE A 98 3.77 -0.12 4.43
C PHE A 98 3.81 1.30 3.90
N TRP A 99 2.67 1.95 3.98
CA TRP A 99 2.53 3.38 3.76
C TRP A 99 2.14 4.04 5.08
N LEU A 100 2.88 5.06 5.49
CA LEU A 100 2.56 5.90 6.63
C LEU A 100 2.24 7.29 6.11
N VAL A 101 1.00 7.70 6.32
CA VAL A 101 0.46 8.94 5.78
C VAL A 101 0.50 9.97 6.90
N LYS A 102 1.21 11.07 6.67
CA LYS A 102 1.39 12.18 7.61
C LYS A 102 0.91 13.48 7.00
N GLU A 103 0.81 14.51 7.83
CA GLU A 103 0.35 15.84 7.47
C GLU A 103 1.22 16.47 6.35
N ASP A 104 2.49 16.07 6.29
CA ASP A 104 3.45 16.58 5.31
C ASP A 104 3.63 15.67 4.07
N GLY A 105 3.11 14.43 4.09
CA GLY A 105 3.17 13.53 2.94
C GLY A 105 3.10 12.05 3.25
N PHE A 106 3.53 11.27 2.27
CA PHE A 106 3.40 9.82 2.22
C PHE A 106 4.78 9.19 2.37
N TYR A 107 4.91 8.29 3.34
CA TYR A 107 6.15 7.59 3.65
C TYR A 107 5.99 6.12 3.34
N PHE A 108 7.04 5.49 2.87
CA PHE A 108 7.08 4.07 2.58
C PHE A 108 8.10 3.36 3.47
N SER A 109 7.76 2.13 3.85
CA SER A 109 8.68 1.18 4.47
C SER A 109 8.30 -0.26 4.11
N ASN A 110 9.28 -1.16 4.08
CA ASN A 110 9.08 -2.60 3.97
C ASN A 110 9.22 -3.33 5.31
N ASP A 111 9.74 -2.68 6.35
CA ASP A 111 10.07 -3.26 7.66
C ASP A 111 9.43 -2.52 8.85
N GLN A 112 8.66 -1.46 8.60
CA GLN A 112 8.07 -0.53 9.58
C GLN A 112 9.07 0.23 10.46
N VAL A 113 10.37 0.08 10.23
CA VAL A 113 11.43 0.75 11.00
C VAL A 113 12.03 1.87 10.18
N ASN A 114 12.40 1.58 8.93
CA ASN A 114 13.07 2.50 8.03
C ASN A 114 12.05 3.17 7.11
N TRP A 115 11.55 4.33 7.54
CA TRP A 115 10.58 5.11 6.76
C TRP A 115 11.28 6.12 5.86
N LYS A 116 10.89 6.14 4.58
CA LYS A 116 11.36 7.13 3.60
C LYS A 116 10.17 7.88 3.03
N LYS A 117 10.24 9.21 3.04
CA LYS A 117 9.23 10.04 2.36
C LYS A 117 9.31 9.78 0.87
N ASP A 118 8.18 9.43 0.26
CA ASP A 118 8.08 9.16 -1.16
C ASP A 118 7.60 10.43 -1.89
N PHE A 119 6.50 11.03 -1.44
CA PHE A 119 5.96 12.27 -1.99
C PHE A 119 5.14 13.07 -0.96
N SER A 120 4.96 14.36 -1.22
CA SER A 120 4.08 15.23 -0.42
C SER A 120 2.64 15.17 -0.94
N TRP A 121 1.70 15.67 -0.13
CA TRP A 121 0.35 15.97 -0.62
C TRP A 121 0.40 16.90 -1.84
N SER A 122 -0.52 16.66 -2.78
CA SER A 122 -0.79 17.50 -3.95
C SER A 122 -1.82 18.57 -3.66
#